data_AF-A0A848FIQ4-F1
#
_entry.id   AF-A0A848FIQ4-F1
#
_cell.length_a   1.000
_cell.length_b   1.000
_cell.length_c   1.000
_cell.angle_alpha   90.00
_cell.angle_beta   90.00
_cell.angle_gamma   90.00
#
_symmetry.space_group_name_H-M   'P 1'
#
loop_
_entity.id
_entity.type
_entity.pdbx_description
1 polymer ?
#
loop_
_entity_poly.entity_id
_entity_poly.type
_entity_poly.pdbx_seq_one_letter_code
_entity_poly.pdbx_strand_id
1 'polypeptide(L)'
;AVDFERMDWAIALHLAKSGHYARADIERALREGSPHIEHGRPGGIEDYARQVSERAWNAPEVLEHWRGHGREIQQQRALGRAPERGREGPSHSL
;
A
#
# COMPACT_ATOMS: atom_id res chain seq x y z
N ALA A 1 -3.04 -2.23 -28.36
CA ALA A 1 -1.92 -2.72 -27.52
C ALA A 1 -2.31 -2.53 -26.07
N VAL A 2 -1.94 -3.45 -25.18
CA VAL A 2 -2.15 -3.30 -23.73
C VAL A 2 -1.15 -2.28 -23.20
N ASP A 3 -1.63 -1.31 -22.41
CA ASP A 3 -0.79 -0.28 -21.77
C ASP A 3 -0.41 -0.75 -20.36
N PHE A 4 0.72 -1.46 -20.29
CA PHE A 4 1.20 -2.04 -19.03
C PHE A 4 1.70 -0.97 -18.04
N GLU A 5 2.18 0.19 -18.51
CA GLU A 5 2.59 1.29 -17.63
C GLU A 5 1.40 1.83 -16.84
N ARG A 6 0.26 2.00 -17.53
CA ARG A 6 -0.97 2.44 -16.89
C ARG A 6 -1.49 1.42 -15.88
N MET A 7 -1.32 0.12 -16.14
CA MET A 7 -1.69 -0.94 -15.21
C MET A 7 -0.81 -0.93 -13.95
N ASP A 8 0.51 -0.89 -14.13
CA ASP A 8 1.48 -0.82 -13.03
C ASP A 8 1.23 0.40 -12.15
N TRP A 9 0.93 1.55 -12.77
CA TRP A 9 0.57 2.76 -12.06
C TRP A 9 -0.69 2.60 -11.20
N ALA A 10 -1.75 2.00 -11.74
CA ALA A 10 -2.99 1.77 -11.01
C ALA A 10 -2.80 0.83 -9.81
N ILE A 11 -2.00 -0.24 -9.99
CA ILE A 11 -1.67 -1.19 -8.92
C ILE A 11 -0.84 -0.50 -7.83
N ALA A 12 0.19 0.26 -8.21
CA ALA A 12 1.06 0.96 -7.27
C ALA A 12 0.28 1.97 -6.40
N LEU A 13 -0.65 2.73 -7.01
CA LEU A 13 -1.53 3.64 -6.28
C LEU A 13 -2.45 2.89 -5.31
N HIS A 14 -3.03 1.77 -5.72
CA HIS A 14 -3.90 0.97 -4.85
C HIS A 14 -3.13 0.44 -3.64
N LEU A 15 -1.94 -0.12 -3.86
CA LEU A 15 -1.07 -0.61 -2.78
C LEU A 15 -0.64 0.52 -1.84
N ALA A 16 -0.26 1.68 -2.38
CA ALA A 16 0.11 2.85 -1.58
C ALA A 16 -1.07 3.39 -0.75
N LYS A 17 -2.30 3.39 -1.29
CA LYS A 17 -3.51 3.80 -0.56
C LYS A 17 -3.92 2.82 0.54
N SER A 18 -3.65 1.53 0.37
CA SER A 18 -4.08 0.49 1.31
C SER A 18 -3.48 0.64 2.71
N GLY A 19 -2.36 1.36 2.86
CA GLY A 19 -1.68 1.52 4.14
C GLY A 19 -0.96 0.27 4.67
N HIS A 20 -1.03 -0.86 3.96
CA HIS A 20 -0.45 -2.14 4.38
C HIS A 20 0.96 -2.38 3.83
N TYR A 21 1.35 -1.66 2.78
CA TYR A 21 2.61 -1.86 2.08
C TYR A 21 3.48 -0.61 2.16
N ALA A 22 4.77 -0.79 2.46
CA ALA A 22 5.74 0.30 2.35
C ALA A 22 6.14 0.51 0.89
N ARG A 23 6.74 1.67 0.58
CA ARG A 23 7.29 1.97 -0.76
C ARG A 23 8.15 0.81 -1.32
N ALA A 24 9.01 0.24 -0.47
CA ALA A 24 9.91 -0.86 -0.87
C ALA A 24 9.15 -2.16 -1.23
N ASP A 25 8.01 -2.43 -0.58
CA ASP A 25 7.16 -3.58 -0.92
C ASP A 25 6.47 -3.38 -2.27
N ILE A 26 6.05 -2.15 -2.56
CA ILE A 26 5.46 -1.76 -3.85
C ILE A 26 6.51 -1.88 -4.96
N GLU A 27 7.74 -1.40 -4.73
CA GLU A 27 8.88 -1.53 -5.65
C GLU A 27 9.16 -3.01 -5.98
N ARG A 28 9.22 -3.86 -4.95
CA ARG A 28 9.41 -5.31 -5.12
C ARG A 28 8.27 -5.96 -5.89
N ALA A 29 7.02 -5.62 -5.58
CA ALA A 29 5.84 -6.19 -6.25
C ALA A 29 5.81 -5.83 -7.74
N LEU A 30 6.17 -4.60 -8.10
CA LEU A 30 6.29 -4.19 -9.49
C LEU A 30 7.44 -4.92 -10.18
N ARG A 31 8.59 -5.05 -9.52
CA ARG A 31 9.76 -5.76 -10.08
C ARG A 31 9.49 -7.23 -10.38
N GLU A 32 8.74 -7.91 -9.51
CA GLU A 32 8.48 -9.35 -9.61
C GLU A 32 7.24 -9.69 -10.44
N GLY A 33 6.29 -8.75 -10.56
CA GLY A 33 4.97 -9.02 -11.12
C GLY A 33 4.60 -8.22 -12.38
N SER A 34 5.35 -7.19 -12.77
CA SER A 34 5.00 -6.40 -13.95
C SER A 34 5.41 -7.11 -15.25
N PRO A 35 4.48 -7.39 -16.17
CA PRO A 35 4.82 -7.89 -17.51
C PRO A 35 5.52 -6.83 -18.38
N HIS A 36 5.49 -5.55 -17.99
CA HIS A 36 6.22 -4.48 -18.69
C HIS A 36 7.75 -4.67 -18.60
N ILE A 37 8.21 -5.43 -17.60
CA ILE A 37 9.61 -5.70 -17.29
C ILE A 37 10.25 -6.62 -18.34
N GLU A 38 9.47 -7.48 -18.99
CA GLU A 38 9.95 -8.38 -20.04
C GLU A 38 10.19 -7.65 -21.38
N HIS A 39 9.67 -6.44 -21.54
CA HIS A 39 9.70 -5.69 -22.81
C HIS A 39 10.86 -4.70 -22.96
N GLY A 40 11.78 -4.62 -21.99
CA GLY A 40 13.08 -3.96 -22.14
C GLY A 40 13.00 -2.45 -22.36
N ARG A 41 12.85 -1.69 -21.27
CA ARG A 41 12.97 -0.22 -21.31
C ARG A 41 14.44 0.23 -21.38
N PRO A 42 14.76 1.29 -22.14
CA PRO A 42 16.03 2.00 -22.01
C PRO A 42 16.11 2.62 -20.60
N GLY A 43 17.14 2.27 -19.83
CA GLY A 43 17.30 2.68 -18.41
C GLY A 43 17.15 1.56 -17.40
N GLY A 44 16.70 0.37 -17.82
CA GLY A 44 16.65 -0.81 -16.95
C GLY A 44 15.40 -0.90 -16.08
N ILE A 45 15.12 -2.12 -15.65
CA ILE A 45 13.93 -2.54 -14.90
C ILE A 45 13.90 -1.93 -13.49
N GLU A 46 15.07 -1.84 -12.87
CA GLU A 46 15.23 -1.40 -11.48
C GLU A 46 14.94 0.09 -11.32
N ASP A 47 15.27 0.90 -12.32
CA ASP A 47 14.94 2.33 -12.34
C ASP A 47 13.44 2.55 -12.54
N TYR A 48 12.76 1.69 -13.32
CA TYR A 48 11.31 1.80 -13.54
C TYR A 48 10.49 1.52 -12.27
N ALA A 49 10.69 0.36 -11.63
CA ALA A 49 9.92 -0.01 -10.44
C ALA A 49 10.14 0.98 -9.29
N ARG A 50 11.37 1.49 -9.14
CA ARG A 50 11.70 2.52 -8.17
C ARG A 50 10.98 3.82 -8.45
N GLN A 51 11.03 4.32 -9.68
CA GLN A 51 10.36 5.57 -10.06
C GLN A 51 8.84 5.48 -9.88
N VAL A 52 8.22 4.37 -10.30
CA VAL A 52 6.77 4.18 -10.17
C VAL A 52 6.35 4.07 -8.71
N SER A 53 7.05 3.27 -7.90
CA SER A 53 6.73 3.12 -6.47
C SER A 53 6.92 4.44 -5.70
N GLU A 54 7.99 5.20 -5.97
CA GLU A 54 8.24 6.49 -5.34
C GLU A 54 7.19 7.53 -5.74
N ARG A 55 6.83 7.58 -7.02
CA ARG A 55 5.80 8.49 -7.51
C ARG A 55 4.42 8.14 -6.96
N ALA A 56 4.10 6.85 -6.84
CA ALA A 56 2.84 6.40 -6.25
C ALA A 56 2.77 6.73 -4.75
N TRP A 57 3.85 6.45 -4.00
CA TRP A 57 3.91 6.73 -2.56
C TRP A 57 3.72 8.21 -2.22
N ASN A 58 4.25 9.09 -3.07
CA ASN A 58 4.14 10.54 -2.91
C ASN A 58 2.95 11.16 -3.67
N ALA A 59 2.07 10.35 -4.25
CA ALA A 59 0.95 10.87 -5.02
C ALA A 59 0.00 11.68 -4.12
N PRO A 60 -0.51 12.84 -4.57
CA PRO A 60 -1.38 13.69 -3.76
C PRO A 60 -2.61 12.92 -3.25
N GLU A 61 -3.21 12.09 -4.10
CA GLU A 61 -4.34 11.22 -3.76
C GLU A 61 -4.02 10.17 -2.68
N VAL A 62 -2.77 9.72 -2.58
CA VAL A 62 -2.31 8.84 -1.50
C VAL A 62 -2.17 9.69 -0.24
N LEU A 63 -1.41 10.79 -0.29
CA LEU A 63 -1.22 11.65 0.87
C LEU A 63 -2.54 12.20 1.44
N GLU A 64 -3.52 12.53 0.60
CA GLU A 64 -4.89 12.91 0.98
C GLU A 64 -5.65 11.76 1.62
N HIS A 65 -5.57 10.56 1.05
CA HIS A 65 -6.18 9.37 1.64
C HIS A 65 -5.61 9.09 3.03
N TRP A 66 -4.29 9.20 3.23
CA TRP A 66 -3.65 8.98 4.53
C TRP A 66 -4.01 10.08 5.54
N ARG A 67 -4.13 11.34 5.09
CA ARG A 67 -4.64 12.45 5.91
C ARG A 67 -6.10 12.23 6.34
N GLY A 68 -6.93 11.63 5.49
CA GLY A 68 -8.31 11.26 5.78
C GLY A 68 -8.41 10.02 6.70
N HIS A 69 -7.70 8.95 6.38
CA HIS A 69 -7.72 7.69 7.14
C HIS A 69 -7.04 7.80 8.51
N GLY A 70 -6.06 8.70 8.69
CA GLY A 70 -5.53 9.02 10.02
C GLY A 70 -6.63 9.51 10.97
N ARG A 71 -7.63 10.23 10.46
CA ARG A 71 -8.82 10.63 11.22
C ARG A 71 -9.78 9.47 11.41
N GLU A 72 -9.94 8.60 10.42
CA GLU A 72 -10.85 7.45 10.52
C GLU A 72 -10.34 6.39 11.50
N ILE A 73 -9.04 6.07 11.50
CA ILE A 73 -8.43 5.17 12.48
C ILE A 73 -8.47 5.79 13.88
N GLN A 74 -8.22 7.10 14.01
CA GLN A 74 -8.39 7.81 15.28
C GLN A 74 -9.86 7.84 15.72
N GLN A 75 -10.81 8.00 14.81
CA GLN A 75 -12.24 8.02 15.09
C GLN A 75 -12.75 6.62 15.44
N GLN A 76 -12.30 5.56 14.77
CA GLN A 76 -12.61 4.17 15.13
C GLN A 76 -12.00 3.77 16.50
N ARG A 77 -10.81 4.30 16.83
CA ARG A 77 -10.22 4.18 18.17
C ARG A 77 -10.97 5.00 19.22
N ALA A 78 -11.41 6.22 18.89
CA ALA A 78 -12.15 7.11 19.78
C ALA A 78 -13.60 6.66 20.01
N LEU A 79 -14.21 6.01 19.02
CA LEU A 79 -15.53 5.37 19.08
C LEU A 79 -15.48 3.99 19.75
N GLY A 80 -14.31 3.55 20.24
CA GLY A 80 -14.22 2.40 21.13
C GLY A 80 -14.43 1.03 20.48
N ARG A 81 -14.20 0.87 19.17
CA ARG A 81 -14.11 -0.48 18.58
C ARG A 81 -12.68 -1.00 18.73
N ALA A 82 -12.29 -1.29 19.97
CA ALA A 82 -11.15 -2.15 20.21
C ALA A 82 -11.38 -3.47 19.44
N PRO A 83 -10.40 -4.02 18.71
CA PRO A 83 -10.51 -5.40 18.30
C PRO A 83 -10.59 -6.21 19.60
N GLU A 84 -11.75 -6.82 19.84
CA GLU A 84 -12.00 -7.81 20.89
C GLU A 84 -11.09 -9.02 20.63
N ARG A 85 -9.78 -8.87 20.82
CA ARG A 85 -8.86 -9.99 20.98
C ARG A 85 -8.82 -10.29 22.47
N GLY A 86 -9.78 -11.13 22.87
CA GLY A 86 -9.72 -12.04 24.00
C GLY A 86 -9.08 -11.49 25.28
N ARG A 87 -9.87 -10.76 26.08
CA ARG A 87 -9.76 -10.93 27.53
C ARG A 87 -10.48 -12.22 27.87
N GLU A 88 -9.74 -13.32 27.92
CA GLU A 88 -10.14 -14.41 28.81
C GLU A 88 -10.13 -13.82 30.23
N GLY A 89 -11.32 -13.77 30.84
CA GLY A 89 -11.57 -13.10 32.10
C GLY A 89 -10.81 -13.75 33.27
N PRO A 90 -10.71 -13.06 34.42
CA PRO A 90 -10.21 -13.66 35.63
C PRO A 90 -11.30 -14.59 36.17
N SER A 91 -11.00 -15.89 36.32
CA SER A 91 -11.86 -16.77 37.12
C SER A 91 -11.13 -17.19 38.38
N HIS A 92 -11.65 -16.69 39.49
CA HIS A 92 -11.32 -17.04 40.86
C HIS A 92 -11.52 -18.54 41.13
N SER A 93 -10.73 -19.01 42.10
CA SER A 93 -10.77 -20.28 42.80
C SER A 93 -12.16 -20.76 43.23
N LEU A 94 -12.36 -22.09 43.21
CA LEU A 94 -12.94 -22.90 44.29
C LEU A 94 -12.25 -24.26 44.32
#